data_AF-A0A2D6G340-F1
#
_entry.id   AF-A0A2D6G340-F1
#
_cell.length_a   1.000
_cell.length_b   1.000
_cell.length_c   1.000
_cell.angle_alpha   90.00
_cell.angle_beta   90.00
_cell.angle_gamma   90.00
#
_symmetry.space_group_name_H-M   'P 1'
#
loop_
_entity.id
_entity.type
_entity.pdbx_description
1 polymer ?
#
loop_
_entity_poly.entity_id
_entity_poly.type
_entity_poly.pdbx_seq_one_letter_code
_entity_poly.pdbx_strand_id
1 'polypeptide(L)' 'MIDCITWETAHLYGDAWASHHRLRYKLFVERQKWDVPNFNQLEYDQFDTPAAVYLVWRDNAGKVRATTRLVPTSRPIC' A
#
# COMPACT_ATOMS: atom_id res chain seq x y z
N MET A 1 -12.88 7.18 -6.14
CA MET A 1 -11.84 7.60 -7.11
C MET A 1 -10.66 6.64 -6.98
N ILE A 2 -9.95 6.33 -8.07
CA ILE A 2 -8.70 5.54 -8.01
C ILE A 2 -7.53 6.51 -8.19
N ASP A 3 -6.65 6.55 -7.21
CA ASP A 3 -5.43 7.34 -7.23
C ASP A 3 -4.24 6.47 -7.63
N CYS A 4 -3.35 7.02 -8.45
CA CYS A 4 -2.07 6.41 -8.78
C CYS A 4 -0.98 7.07 -7.93
N ILE A 5 -0.46 6.34 -6.95
CA ILE A 5 0.48 6.82 -5.96
C ILE A 5 1.84 6.16 -6.19
N THR A 6 2.88 6.98 -6.30
CA THR A 6 4.28 6.56 -6.28
C THR A 6 4.94 7.12 -5.03
N TRP A 7 6.17 6.70 -4.73
CA TRP A 7 6.94 7.29 -3.64
C TRP A 7 7.16 8.81 -3.82
N GLU A 8 7.31 9.27 -5.06
CA GLU A 8 7.45 10.69 -5.37
C GLU A 8 6.16 11.46 -5.11
N THR A 9 4.99 10.87 -5.37
CA THR A 9 3.70 11.56 -5.24
C THR A 9 2.97 11.28 -3.92
N ALA A 10 3.45 10.36 -3.09
CA ALA A 10 2.80 9.95 -1.83
C ALA A 10 2.46 11.14 -0.91
N HIS A 11 3.33 12.15 -0.86
CA HIS A 11 3.13 13.37 -0.06
C HIS A 11 1.88 14.17 -0.46
N LEU A 12 1.38 14.02 -1.69
CA LEU A 12 0.16 14.70 -2.19
C LEU A 12 -1.13 14.05 -1.69
N TYR A 13 -1.06 12.81 -1.20
CA TYR A 13 -2.24 12.01 -0.85
C TYR A 13 -2.45 11.88 0.67
N GLY A 14 -1.59 12.52 1.47
CA GLY A 14 -1.69 12.59 2.93
C GLY A 14 -1.91 11.21 3.57
N ASP A 15 -2.95 11.11 4.39
CA ASP A 15 -3.26 9.89 5.14
C ASP A 15 -3.63 8.69 4.26
N ALA A 16 -3.95 8.87 2.98
CA ALA A 16 -4.26 7.75 2.09
C ALA A 16 -3.07 6.80 1.93
N TRP A 17 -1.84 7.33 1.97
CA TRP A 17 -0.61 6.55 1.93
C TRP A 17 -0.51 5.61 3.14
N ALA A 18 -0.52 6.15 4.35
CA ALA A 18 -0.51 5.30 5.55
C ALA A 18 -1.74 4.37 5.62
N SER A 19 -2.91 4.83 5.17
CA SER A 19 -4.16 4.07 5.26
C SER A 19 -4.17 2.82 4.38
N HIS A 20 -3.52 2.81 3.21
CA HIS A 20 -3.48 1.59 2.40
C HIS A 20 -2.61 0.50 3.04
N HIS A 21 -1.48 0.86 3.68
CA HIS A 21 -0.67 -0.08 4.46
C HIS A 21 -1.44 -0.62 5.67
N ARG A 22 -2.22 0.22 6.36
CA ARG A 22 -3.14 -0.24 7.43
C ARG A 22 -4.21 -1.19 6.91
N LEU A 23 -4.75 -0.92 5.72
CA LEU A 23 -5.72 -1.82 5.09
C LEU A 23 -5.09 -3.19 4.80
N ARG A 24 -3.87 -3.20 4.25
CA ARG A 24 -3.13 -4.44 3.99
C ARG A 24 -2.88 -5.23 5.28
N TYR A 25 -2.47 -4.58 6.36
CA TYR A 25 -2.32 -5.23 7.68
C TYR A 25 -3.60 -5.91 8.16
N LYS A 26 -4.75 -5.22 8.09
CA LYS A 26 -6.05 -5.80 8.45
C LYS A 26 -6.40 -7.03 7.61
N LEU A 27 -6.03 -7.03 6.34
CA LEU A 27 -6.30 -8.14 5.44
C LEU A 27 -5.34 -9.30 5.66
N PHE A 28 -4.03 -9.07 5.59
CA PHE A 28 -3.03 -10.13 5.63
C PHE A 28 -2.77 -10.64 7.05
N VAL A 29 -2.58 -9.74 8.01
CA VAL A 29 -2.23 -10.12 9.39
C VAL A 29 -3.48 -10.44 10.20
N GLU A 30 -4.45 -9.51 10.29
CA GLU A 30 -5.60 -9.73 11.17
C GLU A 30 -6.57 -10.79 10.63
N ARG A 31 -6.92 -10.71 9.34
CA ARG A 31 -7.93 -11.60 8.74
C ARG A 31 -7.32 -12.91 8.24
N GLN A 32 -6.26 -12.86 7.44
CA GLN A 32 -5.65 -14.05 6.82
C GLN A 32 -4.62 -14.76 7.73
N LYS A 33 -4.23 -14.13 8.85
CA LYS A 33 -3.28 -14.68 9.83
C LYS A 33 -1.91 -15.02 9.23
N TRP A 34 -1.47 -14.25 8.24
CA TRP A 34 -0.14 -14.40 7.66
C TRP A 34 0.92 -13.80 8.58
N ASP A 35 2.04 -14.51 8.70
CA ASP A 35 3.22 -14.03 9.41
C ASP A 35 4.08 -13.20 8.47
N VAL A 36 3.72 -11.93 8.33
CA VAL A 36 4.40 -10.96 7.46
C VAL A 36 4.89 -9.75 8.26
N PRO A 37 6.00 -9.11 7.82
CA PRO A 37 6.52 -7.94 8.50
C PRO A 37 5.49 -6.82 8.60
N ASN A 38 5.42 -6.23 9.78
CA ASN A 38 4.57 -5.08 10.03
C ASN A 38 5.16 -4.23 11.15
N PHE A 39 4.85 -2.94 11.13
CA PHE A 39 5.23 -2.00 12.18
C PHE A 39 4.08 -1.04 12.42
N ASN A 40 3.65 -0.87 13.68
CA ASN A 40 2.52 0.00 14.04
C ASN A 40 1.26 -0.26 13.19
N GLN A 41 0.92 -1.53 12.95
CA GLN A 41 -0.23 -1.94 12.11
C GLN A 41 -0.12 -1.51 10.63
N LEU A 42 1.08 -1.19 10.16
CA LEU A 42 1.39 -0.98 8.76
C LEU A 42 2.09 -2.24 8.26
N GLU A 43 1.47 -2.95 7.33
CA GLU A 43 2.10 -4.07 6.66
C GLU A 43 2.93 -3.56 5.48
N TYR A 44 4.15 -4.08 5.35
CA TYR A 44 5.07 -3.77 4.28
C TYR A 44 5.98 -4.97 4.02
N ASP A 45 6.51 -5.08 2.82
CA ASP A 45 7.43 -6.14 2.43
C ASP A 45 8.63 -5.59 1.63
N GLN A 46 9.54 -6.48 1.22
CA GLN A 46 10.72 -6.13 0.42
C GLN A 46 10.41 -5.53 -0.97
N PHE A 47 9.16 -5.64 -1.44
CA PHE A 47 8.75 -5.11 -2.73
C PHE A 47 8.17 -3.70 -2.64
N ASP A 48 7.94 -3.18 -1.43
CA ASP A 48 7.54 -1.80 -1.18
C ASP A 48 8.72 -0.83 -1.38
N THR A 49 9.23 -0.78 -2.61
CA THR A 49 10.40 0.01 -3.03
C THR A 49 9.99 1.29 -3.77
N PRO A 50 10.90 2.27 -3.96
CA PRO A 50 10.65 3.45 -4.80
C PRO A 50 10.18 3.15 -6.24
N ALA A 51 10.44 1.94 -6.75
CA ALA A 51 9.98 1.51 -8.08
C ALA A 51 8.53 1.00 -8.09
N ALA A 52 7.91 0.79 -6.94
CA ALA A 52 6.54 0.33 -6.82
C ALA A 52 5.55 1.46 -7.11
N VAL A 53 4.46 1.11 -7.81
CA VAL A 53 3.33 1.99 -8.08
C VAL A 53 2.09 1.41 -7.42
N TYR A 54 1.33 2.24 -6.73
CA TYR A 54 0.16 1.83 -5.96
C TYR A 54 -1.08 2.43 -6.57
N LEU A 55 -2.08 1.60 -6.86
CA LEU A 55 -3.40 2.05 -7.23
C LEU A 55 -4.29 1.94 -6.00
N VAL A 56 -4.75 3.08 -5.48
CA VAL A 56 -5.52 3.15 -4.23
C VAL A 56 -6.92 3.65 -4.55
N TRP A 57 -7.93 2.86 -4.21
CA TRP A 57 -9.32 3.27 -4.34
C TRP A 57 -9.83 3.85 -3.03
N ARG A 58 -10.32 5.09 -3.10
CA ARG A 58 -10.98 5.81 -2.01
C ARG A 58 -12.47 5.96 -2.29
N ASP A 59 -13.26 5.78 -1.25
CA ASP A 59 -14.70 6.07 -1.27
C ASP A 59 -14.98 7.58 -1.24
N ASN A 60 -16.26 7.97 -1.31
CA ASN A 60 -16.66 9.38 -1.32
C ASN A 60 -16.34 10.11 0.01
N ALA A 61 -16.06 9.37 1.09
CA ALA A 61 -15.61 9.94 2.36
C ALA A 61 -14.07 10.03 2.44
N GLY A 62 -13.36 9.73 1.36
CA GLY A 62 -11.90 9.76 1.30
C GLY A 62 -11.22 8.56 1.96
N LYS A 63 -11.97 7.55 2.40
CA LYS A 63 -11.41 6.38 3.09
C LYS A 63 -10.89 5.36 2.08
N VAL A 64 -9.68 4.85 2.32
CA VAL A 64 -9.10 3.77 1.52
C VAL A 64 -9.88 2.48 1.76
N ARG A 65 -10.33 1.86 0.67
CA ARG A 65 -11.15 0.63 0.71
C ARG A 65 -10.54 -0.52 -0.09
N ALA A 66 -9.72 -0.21 -1.08
CA ALA A 66 -8.95 -1.19 -1.84
C ALA A 66 -7.62 -0.60 -2.26
N THR A 67 -6.62 -1.47 -2.44
CA THR A 67 -5.31 -1.11 -2.96
C THR A 67 -4.77 -2.28 -3.77
N THR A 68 -4.04 -1.97 -4.84
CA THR A 68 -3.19 -2.92 -5.55
C THR A 68 -1.85 -2.27 -5.87
N ARG A 69 -0.83 -3.09 -6.07
CA ARG A 69 0.55 -2.66 -6.31
C ARG A 69 1.05 -3.25 -7.63
N LEU A 70 1.77 -2.44 -8.37
CA LEU A 70 2.52 -2.83 -9.57
C LEU A 70 4.00 -2.69 -9.26
N VAL A 71 4.77 -3.73 -9.58
CA VAL A 71 6.22 -3.76 -9.43
C VAL A 71 6.83 -4.10 -10.80
N PRO A 72 7.84 -3.35 -11.29
CA PRO A 72 8.49 -3.68 -12.55
C PRO A 72 9.13 -5.07 -12.52
N THR A 73 8.92 -5.85 -13.58
CA THR A 73 9.51 -7.21 -13.72
C THR A 73 10.95 -7.18 -14.26
N SER A 74 11.40 -6.03 -14.75
CA SER A 74 12.71 -5.85 -15.39
C SER A 74 13.85 -5.52 -14.42
N ARG A 75 13.57 -5.44 -13.11
CA ARG A 75 14.57 -5.11 -12.08
C ARG A 75 14.62 -6.21 -11.03
N PRO A 76 15.83 -6.57 -10.54
CA PRO A 76 15.94 -7.43 -9.38
C PRO A 76 15.30 -6.74 -8.18
N ILE A 77 14.59 -7.52 -7.38
CA ILE A 77 14.07 -7.07 -6.09
C ILE A 77 15.28 -7.07 -5.16
N CYS A 78 15.60 -5.90 -4.60
CA CYS A 78 16.80 -5.67 -3.80
C CYS A 78 16.87 -6.62 -2.59
#